data_AF-A0A4Y2U2F9-F1
#
_entry.id   AF-A0A4Y2U2F9-F1
#
_cell.length_a   1.000
_cell.length_b   1.000
_cell.length_c   1.000
_cell.angle_alpha   90.00
_cell.angle_beta   90.00
_cell.angle_gamma   90.00
#
_symmetry.space_group_name_H-M   'P 1'
#
loop_
_entity.id
_entity.type
_entity.pdbx_description
1 polymer ?
#
loop_
_entity_poly.entity_id
_entity_poly.type
_entity_poly.pdbx_seq_one_letter_code
_entity_poly.pdbx_strand_id
1 'polypeptide(L)'
;MVDAPWYVRRKLIHQDLKIDPVLDFMKIISKNFFEKLHQIPNALLQLPPYDPAVPSSRKRPRTILDYTYENFPSIKRRRDVSTIAESLDS
;
A
#
# COMPACT_ATOMS: atom_id res chain seq x y z
N MET A 1 -43.34 6.49 -7.82
CA MET A 1 -41.89 6.30 -7.54
C MET A 1 -41.38 5.09 -8.33
N VAL A 2 -41.49 5.13 -9.68
CA VAL A 2 -41.24 3.95 -10.54
C VAL A 2 -39.97 4.07 -11.42
N ASP A 3 -39.45 5.29 -11.66
CA ASP A 3 -38.33 5.53 -12.61
C ASP A 3 -37.00 6.01 -12.00
N ALA A 4 -36.81 5.91 -10.68
CA ALA A 4 -35.51 6.27 -10.10
C ALA A 4 -34.42 5.30 -10.58
N PRO A 5 -33.27 5.79 -11.10
CA PRO A 5 -32.17 4.95 -11.57
C PRO A 5 -31.69 3.97 -10.50
N TRP A 6 -31.22 2.78 -10.90
CA TRP A 6 -30.84 1.71 -9.96
C TRP A 6 -29.77 2.14 -8.94
N TYR A 7 -28.88 3.06 -9.31
CA TYR A 7 -27.85 3.60 -8.43
C TYR A 7 -28.39 4.60 -7.38
N VAL A 8 -29.55 5.22 -7.63
CA VAL A 8 -30.27 6.05 -6.64
C VAL A 8 -30.93 5.15 -5.60
N ARG A 9 -31.44 3.98 -6.03
CA ARG A 9 -31.92 2.93 -5.12
C ARG A 9 -30.78 2.32 -4.30
N ARG A 10 -29.53 2.38 -4.76
CA ARG A 10 -28.36 1.75 -4.11
C ARG A 10 -28.11 2.16 -2.67
N LYS A 11 -28.40 3.42 -2.30
CA LYS A 11 -28.32 3.85 -0.88
C LYS A 11 -29.39 3.17 -0.02
N LEU A 12 -30.59 3.00 -0.56
CA LEU A 12 -31.72 2.33 0.11
C LEU A 12 -31.56 0.81 0.11
N ILE A 13 -30.95 0.22 -0.91
CA ILE A 13 -30.67 -1.22 -1.00
C ILE A 13 -29.85 -1.71 0.20
N HIS A 14 -28.89 -0.93 0.70
CA HIS A 14 -28.15 -1.29 1.91
C HIS A 14 -29.06 -1.39 3.14
N GLN A 15 -30.03 -0.48 3.27
CA GLN A 15 -31.00 -0.48 4.37
C GLN A 15 -32.04 -1.61 4.20
N ASP A 16 -32.52 -1.84 2.98
CA ASP A 16 -33.52 -2.87 2.66
C ASP A 16 -32.97 -4.29 2.81
N LEU A 17 -31.74 -4.55 2.33
CA LEU A 17 -31.08 -5.85 2.44
C LEU A 17 -30.42 -6.06 3.82
N LYS A 18 -30.48 -5.06 4.72
CA LYS A 18 -29.82 -5.08 6.05
C LYS A 18 -28.35 -5.49 5.93
N ILE A 19 -27.65 -4.98 4.92
CA ILE A 19 -26.24 -5.32 4.69
C ILE A 19 -25.42 -4.42 5.61
N ASP A 20 -24.72 -5.04 6.56
CA ASP A 20 -23.79 -4.33 7.42
C ASP A 20 -22.71 -3.63 6.57
N PRO A 21 -22.37 -2.38 6.90
CA PRO A 21 -21.36 -1.66 6.15
C PRO A 21 -20.02 -2.38 6.29
N VAL A 22 -19.23 -2.41 5.22
CA VAL A 22 -17.87 -2.98 5.20
C VAL A 22 -17.02 -2.43 6.35
N LEU A 23 -17.28 -1.18 6.74
CA LEU A 23 -16.63 -0.50 7.85
C LEU A 23 -16.81 -1.24 9.20
N ASP A 24 -17.98 -1.79 9.48
CA ASP A 24 -18.21 -2.51 10.74
C ASP A 24 -17.56 -3.89 10.72
N PHE A 25 -17.56 -4.56 9.57
CA PHE A 25 -16.78 -5.79 9.38
C PHE A 25 -15.28 -5.55 9.59
N MET A 26 -14.73 -4.47 9.00
CA MET A 26 -13.33 -4.09 9.18
C MET A 26 -13.00 -3.78 10.64
N LYS A 27 -13.90 -3.11 11.39
CA LYS A 27 -13.73 -2.89 12.83
C LYS A 27 -13.68 -4.20 13.62
N ILE A 28 -14.61 -5.11 13.35
CA ILE A 28 -14.69 -6.40 14.05
C ILE A 28 -13.42 -7.22 13.80
N ILE A 29 -12.98 -7.31 12.55
CA ILE A 29 -11.73 -8.01 12.21
C ILE A 29 -10.54 -7.36 12.88
N SER A 30 -10.44 -6.04 12.80
CA SER A 30 -9.31 -5.31 13.39
C SER A 30 -9.26 -5.58 14.89
N LYS A 31 -10.37 -5.42 15.61
CA LYS A 31 -10.43 -5.71 17.05
C LYS A 31 -9.99 -7.14 17.35
N ASN A 32 -10.56 -8.13 16.66
CA ASN A 32 -10.21 -9.54 16.86
C ASN A 32 -8.73 -9.84 16.58
N PHE A 33 -8.15 -9.18 15.59
CA PHE A 33 -6.73 -9.30 15.26
C PHE A 33 -5.85 -8.76 16.40
N PHE A 34 -6.12 -7.53 16.87
CA PHE A 34 -5.34 -6.89 17.94
C PHE A 34 -5.47 -7.60 19.29
N GLU A 35 -6.66 -8.09 19.64
CA GLU A 35 -6.86 -8.91 20.86
C GLU A 35 -6.02 -10.20 20.84
N LYS A 36 -5.85 -10.80 19.65
CA LYS A 36 -5.04 -12.02 19.47
C LYS A 36 -3.55 -11.76 19.32
N LEU A 37 -3.11 -10.52 19.10
CA LEU A 37 -1.68 -10.21 18.88
C LEU A 37 -0.79 -10.66 20.04
N HIS A 38 -1.26 -10.57 21.28
CA HIS A 38 -0.47 -10.96 22.44
C HIS A 38 -0.19 -12.46 22.48
N GLN A 39 -1.02 -13.27 21.82
CA GLN A 39 -0.85 -14.72 21.72
C GLN A 39 0.15 -15.11 20.62
N ILE A 40 0.46 -14.19 19.70
CA ILE A 40 1.39 -14.44 18.61
C ILE A 40 2.81 -14.22 19.14
N PRO A 41 3.67 -15.27 19.20
CA PRO A 41 5.03 -15.10 19.66
C PRO A 41 5.78 -14.17 18.71
N ASN A 42 6.30 -13.06 19.24
CA ASN A 42 7.11 -12.13 18.45
C ASN A 42 8.53 -12.71 18.29
N ALA A 43 8.79 -13.37 17.17
CA ALA A 43 10.09 -13.94 16.83
C ALA A 43 11.22 -12.90 16.80
N LEU A 44 10.90 -11.60 16.60
CA LEU A 44 11.90 -10.53 16.62
C LEU A 44 12.43 -10.23 18.03
N LEU A 45 11.63 -10.46 19.06
CA LEU A 45 12.07 -10.31 20.46
C LEU A 45 13.01 -11.44 20.90
N GLN A 46 13.01 -12.55 20.18
CA GLN A 46 13.90 -13.69 20.44
C GLN A 46 15.22 -13.60 19.68
N LEU A 47 15.42 -12.54 18.88
CA LEU A 47 16.66 -12.36 18.15
C LEU A 47 17.80 -11.97 19.09
N PRO A 48 19.01 -12.50 18.86
CA PRO A 48 20.19 -12.04 19.57
C PRO A 48 20.45 -10.56 19.23
N PRO A 49 21.09 -9.80 20.14
CA PRO A 49 21.57 -8.46 19.86
C PRO A 49 22.40 -8.44 18.57
N TYR A 50 22.15 -7.43 17.73
CA TYR A 50 22.93 -7.25 16.51
C TYR A 50 24.36 -6.86 16.86
N ASP A 51 25.31 -7.71 16.46
CA ASP A 51 26.73 -7.42 16.58
C ASP A 51 27.28 -6.93 15.22
N PRO A 52 27.69 -5.65 15.09
CA PRO A 52 28.27 -5.13 13.85
C PRO A 52 29.69 -5.65 13.59
N ALA A 53 30.38 -6.19 14.61
CA ALA A 53 31.70 -6.78 14.46
C ALA A 53 31.64 -8.22 13.89
N VAL A 54 30.48 -8.87 13.96
CA VAL A 54 30.25 -10.17 13.32
C VAL A 54 29.76 -9.92 11.89
N PRO A 55 30.59 -10.17 10.86
CA PRO A 55 30.14 -10.06 9.48
C PRO A 55 28.99 -11.03 9.26
N SER A 56 27.81 -10.52 8.90
CA SER A 56 26.67 -11.36 8.58
C SER A 56 27.04 -12.27 7.40
N SER A 57 27.25 -13.56 7.68
CA SER A 57 27.54 -14.58 6.67
C SER A 57 26.39 -14.74 5.67
N ARG A 58 25.20 -14.28 6.04
CA ARG A 58 24.05 -14.17 5.15
C ARG A 58 24.21 -12.95 4.26
N LYS A 59 24.91 -13.16 3.13
CA LYS A 59 24.83 -12.25 1.98
C LYS A 59 23.35 -12.04 1.67
N ARG A 60 22.82 -10.85 1.98
CA ARG A 60 21.54 -10.43 1.42
C ARG A 60 21.73 -10.44 -0.09
N PRO A 61 20.82 -11.03 -0.88
CA PRO A 61 20.90 -10.98 -2.34
C PRO A 61 20.70 -9.52 -2.78
N ARG A 62 21.76 -8.71 -2.67
CA ARG A 62 21.84 -7.33 -3.16
C ARG A 62 22.34 -7.29 -4.61
N THR A 63 22.75 -8.44 -5.16
CA THR A 63 23.46 -8.55 -6.44
C THR A 63 22.59 -9.04 -7.60
N ILE A 64 21.28 -8.75 -7.59
CA ILE A 64 20.47 -8.79 -8.83
C ILE A 64 20.55 -7.44 -9.57
N LEU A 65 21.12 -6.39 -8.96
CA LEU A 65 21.20 -5.06 -9.57
C LEU A 65 22.38 -4.91 -10.54
N ASP A 66 23.51 -5.62 -10.36
CA ASP A 66 24.71 -5.33 -11.17
C ASP A 66 24.64 -5.91 -12.60
N TYR A 67 24.03 -7.09 -12.80
CA TYR A 67 23.93 -7.69 -14.15
C TYR A 67 22.72 -7.21 -14.95
N THR A 68 21.73 -6.61 -14.28
CA THR A 68 20.53 -6.06 -14.93
C THR A 68 20.64 -4.56 -15.19
N TYR A 69 21.56 -3.84 -14.53
CA TYR A 69 21.73 -2.39 -14.71
C TYR A 69 22.03 -1.99 -16.15
N GLU A 70 22.84 -2.78 -16.86
CA GLU A 70 23.19 -2.51 -18.26
C GLU A 70 22.05 -2.82 -19.26
N ASN A 71 20.98 -3.49 -18.84
CA ASN A 71 19.92 -3.95 -19.73
C ASN A 71 18.50 -3.50 -19.31
N PHE A 72 18.39 -2.50 -18.43
CA PHE A 72 17.12 -1.81 -18.24
C PHE A 72 16.96 -0.75 -19.33
N PRO A 73 15.90 -0.82 -20.16
CA PRO A 73 15.58 0.29 -21.04
C PRO A 73 15.37 1.52 -20.16
N SER A 74 16.18 2.57 -20.37
CA SER A 74 15.98 3.86 -19.72
C SER A 74 14.62 4.40 -20.14
N ILE A 75 13.59 4.16 -19.33
CA ILE A 75 12.27 4.75 -19.52
C ILE A 75 12.46 6.23 -19.25
N LYS A 76 12.73 6.98 -20.31
CA LYS A 76 12.79 8.44 -20.32
C LYS A 76 11.39 8.93 -19.97
N ARG A 77 11.13 9.12 -18.67
CA ARG A 77 9.92 9.81 -18.22
C ARG A 77 9.97 11.20 -18.83
N ARG A 78 9.12 11.45 -19.83
CA ARG A 78 8.87 12.81 -20.31
C ARG A 78 8.31 13.59 -19.13
N ARG A 79 9.16 14.44 -18.53
CA ARG A 79 8.64 15.59 -17.81
C ARG A 79 8.21 16.56 -18.90
N ASP A 80 6.92 16.68 -19.12
CA ASP A 80 6.38 17.80 -19.84
C ASP A 80 6.56 19.02 -18.91
N VAL A 81 7.74 19.63 -19.00
CA VAL A 81 7.98 20.96 -18.48
C VAL A 81 7.26 21.89 -19.45
N SER A 82 6.05 22.32 -19.10
CA SER A 82 5.42 23.44 -19.79
C SER A 82 6.25 24.69 -19.51
N THR A 83 7.14 25.00 -20.44
CA THR A 83 7.69 26.34 -20.58
C THR A 83 6.54 27.26 -20.96
N ILE A 84 5.94 27.94 -19.99
CA ILE A 84 5.23 29.19 -20.28
C ILE A 84 6.34 30.23 -20.45
N ALA A 85 6.68 30.49 -21.71
CA ALA A 85 7.56 31.57 -22.09
C ALA A 85 6.94 32.90 -21.64
N GLU A 86 7.66 33.58 -20.77
CA GLU A 86 8.00 35.00 -20.88
C GLU A 86 7.12 35.82 -21.85
N SER A 87 6.18 36.59 -21.29
CA SER A 87 5.68 37.81 -21.91
C SER A 87 5.96 38.96 -20.95
N LEU A 88 7.19 39.45 -21.01
CA LEU A 88 7.51 40.83 -20.67
C LEU A 88 7.97 41.48 -21.96
N ASP A 89 7.06 42.19 -22.62
CA ASP A 89 7.44 43.24 -23.55
C ASP A 89 6.71 44.51 -23.11
N SER A 90 7.54 45.47 -22.69
CA SER A 90 7.47 46.93 -22.73
C SER A 90 6.12 47.64 -22.56
#